data_AF-A0A6P1BHI6-F1
#
_entry.id   AF-A0A6P1BHI6-F1
#
_cell.length_a   1.000
_cell.length_b   1.000
_cell.length_c   1.000
_cell.angle_alpha   90.00
_cell.angle_beta   90.00
_cell.angle_gamma   90.00
#
_symmetry.space_group_name_H-M   'P 1'
#
loop_
_entity.id
_entity.type
_entity.pdbx_description
1 polymer ?
#
loop_
_entity_poly.entity_id
_entity_poly.type
_entity_poly.pdbx_seq_one_letter_code
_entity_poly.pdbx_strand_id
1 'polypeptide(L)'
;MTAEDALRVLDGSYGDGPQALDIVVTRHDVLDEASFRSTGVHELYEQLFPAIERDSPDDIVRWLLSDDVGEPRHFSVGGRQMSYRLDSRCFILRAAGRAIGLGFFTYDHASDLIFCNHVGIAKAWRGGGLARAFYREMVAMLDALFPRNIGVVLEVEPYDRDRLDAIIADLELTGRPLAADEQAAIRRLLRARWYDKLGYAMFCNALTMQPLLCRSPCLDPCLPSSEWAEGEENYWLMWQARTGAPSAQRRASEFWQNAVAAIYIEILAKSLVDDDPNGRRDYWDYATALVAQTMQQTMMTDVRLVRCLGDEDSALLSRWRRLAIDLPI
;
A
#
# COMPACT_ATOMS: atom_id res chain seq x y z
N MET A 1 3.83 22.37 20.39
CA MET A 1 4.08 22.68 18.97
C MET A 1 2.82 23.39 18.49
N THR A 2 2.88 24.71 18.32
CA THR A 2 1.73 25.51 17.85
C THR A 2 1.56 25.36 16.34
N ALA A 3 0.33 25.62 15.87
CA ALA A 3 -0.27 25.13 14.63
C ALA A 3 0.19 25.81 13.31
N GLU A 4 1.40 26.36 13.19
CA GLU A 4 1.72 27.19 12.00
C GLU A 4 3.14 27.08 11.43
N ASP A 5 4.06 26.29 11.99
CA ASP A 5 5.44 26.22 11.46
C ASP A 5 5.88 24.79 11.15
N ALA A 6 5.58 24.33 9.94
CA ALA A 6 6.37 23.36 9.20
C ALA A 6 6.02 23.37 7.70
N LEU A 7 6.26 24.50 7.01
CA LEU A 7 6.38 24.48 5.54
C LEU A 7 7.64 23.66 5.19
N ARG A 8 7.46 22.37 4.96
CA ARG A 8 8.56 21.42 4.68
C ARG A 8 8.91 21.48 3.20
N VAL A 9 10.00 22.18 2.90
CA VAL A 9 10.56 22.28 1.55
C VAL A 9 11.62 21.19 1.37
N LEU A 10 11.54 20.44 0.26
CA LEU A 10 12.61 19.54 -0.17
C LEU A 10 13.54 20.30 -1.12
N ASP A 11 14.78 20.58 -0.70
CA ASP A 11 15.78 21.19 -1.57
C ASP A 11 16.31 20.18 -2.60
N GLY A 12 16.07 20.43 -3.89
CA GLY A 12 16.58 19.59 -4.98
C GLY A 12 16.77 20.35 -6.30
N SER A 13 17.87 20.08 -7.00
CA SER A 13 18.08 20.51 -8.39
C SER A 13 17.63 19.40 -9.35
N TYR A 14 16.45 19.56 -9.94
CA TYR A 14 15.92 18.66 -10.97
C TYR A 14 15.55 19.47 -12.21
N GLY A 15 16.34 19.37 -13.29
CA GLY A 15 16.16 20.17 -14.52
C GLY A 15 16.84 21.55 -14.50
N ASP A 16 16.43 22.43 -15.43
CA ASP A 16 17.01 23.77 -15.72
C ASP A 16 16.75 24.86 -14.64
N GLY A 17 16.78 24.49 -13.35
CA GLY A 17 16.75 25.44 -12.24
C GLY A 17 16.26 24.86 -10.91
N PRO A 18 16.49 25.55 -9.78
CA PRO A 18 15.91 25.16 -8.49
C PRO A 18 14.40 25.39 -8.53
N GLN A 19 13.62 24.32 -8.55
CA GLN A 19 12.17 24.38 -8.33
C GLN A 19 11.90 24.13 -6.85
N ALA A 20 11.14 25.01 -6.20
CA ALA A 20 10.69 24.79 -4.84
C ALA A 20 9.74 23.58 -4.82
N LEU A 21 10.09 22.57 -4.02
CA LEU A 21 9.26 21.40 -3.76
C LEU A 21 8.64 21.52 -2.38
N ASP A 22 7.36 21.20 -2.27
CA ASP A 22 6.64 21.20 -1.00
C ASP A 22 5.74 19.97 -0.89
N ILE A 23 5.39 19.61 0.34
CA ILE A 23 4.46 18.51 0.63
C ILE A 23 3.23 19.10 1.30
N VAL A 24 2.05 18.84 0.73
CA VAL A 24 0.76 19.14 1.36
C VAL A 24 0.07 17.87 1.80
N VAL A 25 -0.66 17.94 2.92
CA VAL A 25 -1.29 16.79 3.56
C VAL A 25 -2.78 17.04 3.74
N THR A 26 -3.62 16.06 3.39
CA THR A 26 -5.06 16.15 3.63
C THR A 26 -5.38 16.22 5.12
N ARG A 27 -6.48 16.93 5.45
CA ARG A 27 -6.92 17.20 6.83
C ARG A 27 -5.87 17.95 7.68
N HIS A 28 -4.90 18.57 7.04
CA HIS A 28 -3.92 19.49 7.65
C HIS A 28 -3.81 20.75 6.80
N ASP A 29 -3.38 20.59 5.54
CA ASP A 29 -3.22 21.69 4.58
C ASP A 29 -4.39 21.77 3.58
N VAL A 30 -5.03 20.62 3.31
CA VAL A 30 -6.17 20.51 2.38
C VAL A 30 -7.37 19.94 3.15
N LEU A 31 -8.39 20.76 3.37
CA LEU A 31 -9.52 20.45 4.26
C LEU A 31 -10.84 20.19 3.52
N ASP A 32 -10.92 20.53 2.24
CA ASP A 32 -12.14 20.41 1.45
C ASP A 32 -11.87 19.79 0.08
N GLU A 33 -12.93 19.23 -0.50
CA GLU A 33 -12.88 18.53 -1.78
C GLU A 33 -12.43 19.43 -2.94
N ALA A 34 -12.87 20.69 -2.99
CA ALA A 34 -12.51 21.58 -4.09
C ALA A 34 -11.01 21.88 -4.08
N SER A 35 -10.45 22.17 -2.90
CA SER A 35 -9.01 22.34 -2.69
C SER A 35 -8.24 21.07 -3.07
N PHE A 36 -8.73 19.89 -2.68
CA PHE A 36 -8.09 18.62 -3.02
C PHE A 36 -8.07 18.34 -4.53
N ARG A 37 -9.21 18.50 -5.21
CA ARG A 37 -9.31 18.34 -6.66
C ARG A 37 -8.42 19.36 -7.40
N SER A 38 -8.20 20.55 -6.84
CA SER A 38 -7.32 21.57 -7.44
C SER A 38 -5.82 21.24 -7.40
N THR A 39 -5.40 20.26 -6.58
CA THR A 39 -3.98 19.91 -6.42
C THR A 39 -3.36 19.20 -7.63
N GLY A 40 -4.19 18.65 -8.53
CA GLY A 40 -3.75 17.83 -9.65
C GLY A 40 -3.45 16.36 -9.27
N VAL A 41 -3.78 15.93 -8.05
CA VAL A 41 -3.41 14.60 -7.54
C VAL A 41 -4.18 13.47 -8.22
N HIS A 42 -5.43 13.70 -8.64
CA HIS A 42 -6.20 12.69 -9.38
C HIS A 42 -5.61 12.43 -10.77
N GLU A 43 -5.21 13.48 -11.49
CA GLU A 43 -4.54 13.32 -12.78
C GLU A 43 -3.19 12.61 -12.62
N LEU A 44 -2.46 12.89 -11.54
CA LEU A 44 -1.24 12.14 -11.21
C LEU A 44 -1.55 10.67 -10.90
N TYR A 45 -2.57 10.40 -10.09
CA TYR A 45 -3.00 9.05 -9.73
C TYR A 45 -3.35 8.22 -10.99
N GLU A 46 -4.12 8.79 -11.92
CA GLU A 46 -4.43 8.14 -13.19
C GLU A 46 -3.20 7.88 -14.06
N GLN A 47 -2.19 8.73 -14.01
CA GLN A 47 -0.93 8.51 -14.75
C GLN A 47 -0.07 7.40 -14.14
N LEU A 48 -0.16 7.19 -12.83
CA LEU A 48 0.69 6.25 -12.10
C LEU A 48 0.14 4.82 -12.11
N PHE A 49 -1.19 4.67 -12.00
CA PHE A 49 -1.83 3.36 -11.82
C PHE A 49 -2.68 3.00 -13.05
N PRO A 50 -2.69 1.75 -13.53
CA PRO A 50 -3.57 1.33 -14.62
C PRO A 50 -5.03 1.28 -14.16
N ALA A 51 -5.98 1.41 -15.08
CA ALA A 51 -7.40 1.56 -14.76
C ALA A 51 -7.99 0.46 -13.87
N ILE A 52 -7.49 -0.77 -13.99
CA ILE A 52 -7.93 -1.92 -13.17
C ILE A 52 -7.45 -1.84 -11.71
N GLU A 53 -6.40 -1.07 -11.42
CA GLU A 53 -5.83 -0.87 -10.08
C GLU A 53 -6.35 0.43 -9.42
N ARG A 54 -7.30 1.15 -10.05
CA ARG A 54 -7.75 2.46 -9.60
C ARG A 54 -9.01 2.38 -8.75
N ASP A 55 -8.95 3.04 -7.60
CA ASP A 55 -10.12 3.39 -6.81
C ASP A 55 -10.90 4.53 -7.46
N SER A 56 -12.20 4.62 -7.17
CA SER A 56 -13.02 5.76 -7.60
C SER A 56 -12.49 7.06 -6.98
N PRO A 57 -12.35 8.15 -7.77
CA PRO A 57 -11.97 9.46 -7.23
C PRO A 57 -12.89 9.94 -6.11
N ASP A 58 -14.18 9.60 -6.18
CA ASP A 58 -15.16 10.01 -5.16
C ASP A 58 -14.98 9.21 -3.86
N ASP A 59 -14.62 7.93 -3.96
CA ASP A 59 -14.31 7.11 -2.79
C ASP A 59 -13.01 7.59 -2.13
N ILE A 60 -11.99 7.94 -2.92
CA ILE A 60 -10.74 8.54 -2.41
C ILE A 60 -11.04 9.83 -1.64
N VAL A 61 -11.85 10.74 -2.20
CA VAL A 61 -12.27 11.98 -1.53
C VAL A 61 -12.99 11.66 -0.23
N ARG A 62 -13.95 10.72 -0.26
CA ARG A 62 -14.72 10.32 0.92
C ARG A 62 -13.82 9.80 2.03
N TRP A 63 -12.87 8.91 1.72
CA TRP A 63 -11.93 8.36 2.70
C TRP A 63 -10.97 9.40 3.26
N LEU A 64 -10.62 10.44 2.49
CA LEU A 64 -9.64 11.44 2.91
C LEU A 64 -10.24 12.63 3.64
N LEU A 65 -11.46 13.03 3.28
CA LEU A 65 -12.01 14.34 3.65
C LEU A 65 -13.41 14.27 4.26
N SER A 66 -14.00 13.09 4.41
CA SER A 66 -15.24 12.98 5.19
C SER A 66 -15.00 13.45 6.63
N ASP A 67 -15.98 14.18 7.18
CA ASP A 67 -15.88 14.81 8.50
C ASP A 67 -15.70 13.79 9.64
N ASP A 68 -16.18 12.57 9.44
CA ASP A 68 -16.12 11.45 10.40
C ASP A 68 -14.81 10.65 10.34
N VAL A 69 -13.91 10.94 9.39
CA VAL A 69 -12.59 10.30 9.35
C VAL A 69 -11.83 10.69 10.63
N GLY A 70 -11.16 9.71 11.24
CA GLY A 70 -10.53 9.87 12.55
C GLY A 70 -11.49 9.82 13.73
N GLU A 71 -12.81 9.68 13.53
CA GLU A 71 -13.81 9.49 14.59
C GLU A 71 -14.25 8.02 14.69
N PRO A 72 -14.70 7.55 15.88
CA PRO A 72 -15.23 6.20 16.02
C PRO A 72 -16.56 6.01 15.27
N ARG A 73 -16.57 5.11 14.29
CA ARG A 73 -17.78 4.66 13.59
C ARG A 73 -18.36 3.43 14.27
N HIS A 74 -19.69 3.35 14.31
CA HIS A 74 -20.42 2.28 14.98
C HIS A 74 -21.49 1.72 14.07
N PHE A 75 -21.58 0.39 14.02
CA PHE A 75 -22.59 -0.33 13.25
C PHE A 75 -22.92 -1.66 13.91
N SER A 76 -23.94 -2.35 13.40
CA SER A 76 -24.33 -3.66 13.92
C SER A 76 -24.37 -4.74 12.85
N VAL A 77 -23.85 -5.91 13.21
CA VAL A 77 -23.85 -7.12 12.38
C VAL A 77 -24.47 -8.26 13.17
N GLY A 78 -25.62 -8.76 12.72
CA GLY A 78 -26.35 -9.85 13.40
C GLY A 78 -26.63 -9.56 14.89
N GLY A 79 -26.95 -8.31 15.23
CA GLY A 79 -27.22 -7.88 16.61
C GLY A 79 -25.98 -7.63 17.48
N ARG A 80 -24.76 -7.89 16.98
CA ARG A 80 -23.52 -7.52 17.64
C ARG A 80 -23.16 -6.08 17.28
N GLN A 81 -22.85 -5.25 18.28
CA GLN A 81 -22.30 -3.91 18.06
C GLN A 81 -20.82 -4.01 17.69
N MET A 82 -20.45 -3.25 16.67
CA MET A 82 -19.10 -3.18 16.11
C MET A 82 -18.69 -1.73 15.97
N SER A 83 -17.39 -1.51 16.03
CA SER A 83 -16.80 -0.20 15.78
C SER A 83 -15.43 -0.31 15.16
N TYR A 84 -15.03 0.78 14.50
CA TYR A 84 -13.72 1.01 13.93
C TYR A 84 -13.42 2.50 13.93
N ARG A 85 -12.15 2.86 13.81
CA ARG A 85 -11.69 4.24 13.77
C ARG A 85 -10.47 4.31 12.87
N LEU A 86 -10.65 4.88 11.69
CA LEU A 86 -9.61 5.01 10.66
C LEU A 86 -9.28 6.48 10.45
N ASP A 87 -8.00 6.81 10.34
CA ASP A 87 -7.55 8.15 9.96
C ASP A 87 -6.67 8.05 8.70
N SER A 88 -7.25 8.50 7.58
CA SER A 88 -6.67 8.39 6.25
C SER A 88 -6.04 9.71 5.80
N ARG A 89 -4.81 9.64 5.28
CA ARG A 89 -4.01 10.80 4.86
C ARG A 89 -3.46 10.61 3.46
N CYS A 90 -3.60 11.64 2.62
CA CYS A 90 -2.91 11.74 1.36
C CYS A 90 -1.83 12.82 1.48
N PHE A 91 -0.60 12.43 1.19
CA PHE A 91 0.56 13.31 1.10
C PHE A 91 0.80 13.59 -0.38
N ILE A 92 0.88 14.85 -0.75
CA ILE A 92 1.01 15.28 -2.14
C ILE A 92 2.31 16.08 -2.24
N LEU A 93 3.30 15.52 -2.93
CA LEU A 93 4.51 16.23 -3.30
C LEU A 93 4.20 17.11 -4.50
N ARG A 94 4.47 18.41 -4.38
CA ARG A 94 4.23 19.39 -5.43
C ARG A 94 5.53 20.01 -5.94
N ALA A 95 5.53 20.36 -7.23
CA ALA A 95 6.51 21.23 -7.86
C ALA A 95 5.77 22.35 -8.58
N ALA A 96 6.10 23.60 -8.27
CA ALA A 96 5.41 24.78 -8.79
C ALA A 96 3.87 24.69 -8.67
N GLY A 97 3.39 24.16 -7.53
CA GLY A 97 1.96 24.02 -7.22
C GLY A 97 1.24 22.83 -7.88
N ARG A 98 1.92 22.01 -8.69
CA ARG A 98 1.35 20.82 -9.33
C ARG A 98 1.81 19.54 -8.63
N ALA A 99 0.90 18.59 -8.42
CA ALA A 99 1.25 17.27 -7.91
C ALA A 99 2.23 16.52 -8.83
N ILE A 100 3.34 16.06 -8.25
CA ILE A 100 4.37 15.24 -8.90
C ILE A 100 4.66 13.94 -8.14
N GLY A 101 4.15 13.80 -6.92
CA GLY A 101 4.20 12.57 -6.15
C GLY A 101 3.00 12.48 -5.20
N LEU A 102 2.60 11.26 -4.87
CA LEU A 102 1.53 11.00 -3.91
C LEU A 102 1.88 9.84 -2.99
N GLY A 103 1.30 9.85 -1.79
CA GLY A 103 1.28 8.73 -0.86
C GLY A 103 -0.04 8.71 -0.10
N PHE A 104 -0.80 7.62 -0.20
CA PHE A 104 -2.05 7.40 0.50
C PHE A 104 -1.89 6.37 1.60
N PHE A 105 -2.23 6.75 2.83
CA PHE A 105 -2.07 5.93 4.02
C PHE A 105 -3.35 5.95 4.86
N THR A 106 -3.64 4.84 5.53
CA THR A 106 -4.76 4.69 6.46
C THR A 106 -4.25 4.18 7.79
N TYR A 107 -4.41 4.97 8.86
CA TYR A 107 -4.07 4.56 10.21
C TYR A 107 -5.28 3.92 10.89
N ASP A 108 -5.10 2.70 11.39
CA ASP A 108 -6.08 2.03 12.24
C ASP A 108 -5.72 2.20 13.73
N HIS A 109 -6.63 2.84 14.46
CA HIS A 109 -6.46 3.08 15.89
C HIS A 109 -6.59 1.82 16.76
N ALA A 110 -7.17 0.73 16.26
CA ALA A 110 -7.30 -0.50 17.02
C ALA A 110 -5.98 -1.29 17.06
N SER A 111 -5.30 -1.40 15.93
CA SER A 111 -4.03 -2.12 15.80
C SER A 111 -2.77 -1.26 15.97
N ASP A 112 -2.92 0.07 15.99
CA ASP A 112 -1.81 1.03 15.91
C ASP A 112 -0.95 0.85 14.64
N LEU A 113 -1.54 0.37 13.55
CA LEU A 113 -0.89 0.15 12.26
C LEU A 113 -1.28 1.19 11.22
N ILE A 114 -0.32 1.50 10.34
CA ILE A 114 -0.57 2.28 9.15
C ILE A 114 -0.57 1.34 7.95
N PHE A 115 -1.67 1.30 7.22
CA PHE A 115 -1.74 0.71 5.90
C PHE A 115 -1.30 1.74 4.85
N CYS A 116 -0.46 1.33 3.91
CA CYS A 116 0.02 2.12 2.80
C CYS A 116 -0.64 1.60 1.52
N ASN A 117 -1.63 2.34 1.02
CA ASN A 117 -2.43 1.94 -0.14
C ASN A 117 -1.65 2.21 -1.43
N HIS A 118 -1.31 3.48 -1.67
CA HIS A 118 -0.71 3.92 -2.93
C HIS A 118 0.48 4.83 -2.66
N VAL A 119 1.61 4.60 -3.32
CA VAL A 119 2.73 5.56 -3.32
C VAL A 119 3.32 5.62 -4.71
N GLY A 120 3.60 6.83 -5.21
CA GLY A 120 4.24 6.98 -6.51
C GLY A 120 4.77 8.38 -6.79
N ILE A 121 5.66 8.44 -7.78
CA ILE A 121 6.22 9.69 -8.32
C ILE A 121 6.08 9.70 -9.84
N ALA A 122 5.66 10.85 -10.37
CA ALA A 122 5.52 11.13 -11.79
C ALA A 122 6.81 10.74 -12.55
N LYS A 123 6.65 10.14 -13.72
CA LYS A 123 7.77 9.57 -14.49
C LYS A 123 8.94 10.54 -14.70
N ALA A 124 8.64 11.80 -15.05
CA ALA A 124 9.64 12.83 -15.29
C ALA A 124 10.51 13.18 -14.07
N TRP A 125 10.06 12.81 -12.86
CA TRP A 125 10.70 13.10 -11.58
C TRP A 125 11.35 11.86 -10.95
N ARG A 126 11.35 10.73 -11.67
CA ARG A 126 12.00 9.49 -11.21
C ARG A 126 13.51 9.62 -11.42
N GLY A 127 14.25 9.57 -10.32
CA GLY A 127 15.71 9.72 -10.34
C GLY A 127 16.19 10.45 -9.10
N GLY A 128 17.51 10.56 -8.91
CA GLY A 128 18.13 11.42 -7.89
C GLY A 128 17.80 11.11 -6.42
N GLY A 129 17.03 10.05 -6.14
CA GLY A 129 16.61 9.70 -4.78
C GLY A 129 15.35 10.40 -4.29
N LEU A 130 14.65 11.17 -5.13
CA LEU A 130 13.44 11.92 -4.73
C LEU A 130 12.38 11.05 -4.07
N ALA A 131 12.06 9.88 -4.65
CA ALA A 131 11.09 8.95 -4.08
C ALA A 131 11.45 8.50 -2.66
N ARG A 132 12.74 8.27 -2.40
CA ARG A 132 13.20 7.89 -1.06
C ARG A 132 13.14 9.06 -0.09
N ALA A 133 13.49 10.27 -0.54
CA ALA A 133 13.41 11.48 0.28
C ALA A 133 11.95 11.78 0.65
N PHE A 134 11.06 11.83 -0.35
CA PHE A 134 9.64 12.04 -0.15
C PHE A 134 9.03 10.99 0.78
N TYR A 135 9.31 9.70 0.56
CA TYR A 135 8.82 8.64 1.42
C TYR A 135 9.28 8.78 2.87
N ARG A 136 10.56 9.15 3.11
CA ARG A 136 11.06 9.39 4.46
C ARG A 136 10.35 10.55 5.15
N GLU A 137 10.07 11.63 4.42
CA GLU A 137 9.30 12.76 4.97
C GLU A 137 7.87 12.37 5.31
N MET A 138 7.19 11.60 4.45
CA MET A 138 5.85 11.09 4.74
C MET A 138 5.82 10.23 6.01
N VAL A 139 6.76 9.28 6.15
CA VAL A 139 6.85 8.44 7.36
C VAL A 139 7.14 9.28 8.61
N ALA A 140 8.02 10.29 8.52
CA ALA A 140 8.29 11.17 9.65
C ALA A 140 7.06 12.02 10.05
N MET A 141 6.25 12.46 9.08
CA MET A 141 4.97 13.13 9.34
C MET A 141 3.95 12.18 9.98
N LEU A 142 3.82 10.97 9.44
CA LEU A 142 2.94 9.94 9.98
C LEU A 142 3.29 9.59 11.43
N ASP A 143 4.57 9.44 11.75
CA ASP A 143 5.02 9.15 13.12
C ASP A 143 4.71 10.31 14.10
N ALA A 144 4.65 11.55 13.61
CA ALA A 144 4.27 12.71 14.41
C ALA A 144 2.74 12.81 14.59
N LEU A 145 1.97 12.52 13.54
CA LEU A 145 0.50 12.50 13.58
C LEU A 145 -0.03 11.34 14.42
N PHE A 146 0.62 10.17 14.34
CA PHE A 146 0.20 8.93 14.97
C PHE A 146 1.30 8.40 15.89
N PRO A 147 1.49 9.01 17.09
CA PRO A 147 2.61 8.69 17.96
C PRO A 147 2.56 7.28 18.57
N ARG A 148 1.43 6.57 18.43
CA ARG A 148 1.29 5.17 18.84
C ARG A 148 1.63 4.17 17.74
N ASN A 149 1.79 4.63 16.49
CA ASN A 149 2.13 3.80 15.35
C ASN A 149 3.27 2.83 15.68
N ILE A 150 3.09 1.55 15.33
CA ILE A 150 4.11 0.52 15.50
C ILE A 150 4.81 0.13 14.18
N GLY A 151 4.23 0.49 13.04
CA GLY A 151 4.80 0.20 11.72
C GLY A 151 3.83 0.43 10.57
N VAL A 152 4.39 0.42 9.36
CA VAL A 152 3.66 0.55 8.10
C VAL A 152 3.57 -0.82 7.42
N VAL A 153 2.38 -1.18 6.94
CA VAL A 153 2.14 -2.39 6.16
C VAL A 153 1.60 -2.02 4.79
N LEU A 154 1.97 -2.81 3.78
CA LEU A 154 1.37 -2.73 2.45
C LEU A 154 1.15 -4.13 1.86
N GLU A 155 0.23 -4.19 0.91
CA GLU A 155 0.00 -5.34 0.05
C GLU A 155 0.95 -5.31 -1.15
N VAL A 156 1.42 -6.50 -1.54
CA VAL A 156 2.26 -6.69 -2.71
C VAL A 156 1.71 -7.85 -3.51
N GLU A 157 1.43 -7.61 -4.79
CA GLU A 157 1.02 -8.65 -5.71
C GLU A 157 2.13 -9.72 -5.83
N PRO A 158 1.80 -11.02 -5.65
CA PRO A 158 2.73 -12.11 -5.84
C PRO A 158 3.19 -12.19 -7.30
N TYR A 159 4.45 -12.60 -7.47
CA TYR A 159 5.01 -12.87 -8.78
C TYR A 159 5.62 -14.28 -8.84
N ASP A 160 5.57 -14.88 -10.03
CA ASP A 160 6.13 -16.19 -10.31
C ASP A 160 7.54 -16.04 -10.89
N ARG A 161 8.54 -16.47 -10.13
CA ARG A 161 9.95 -16.36 -10.52
C ARG A 161 10.28 -17.12 -11.80
N ASP A 162 9.74 -18.32 -11.98
CA ASP A 162 10.02 -19.16 -13.15
C ASP A 162 9.44 -18.53 -14.41
N ARG A 163 8.22 -17.95 -14.28
CA ARG A 163 7.63 -17.17 -15.38
C ARG A 163 8.48 -15.95 -15.73
N LEU A 164 8.97 -15.20 -14.74
CA LEU A 164 9.81 -14.03 -14.98
C LEU A 164 11.14 -14.43 -15.64
N ASP A 165 11.75 -15.53 -15.20
CA ASP A 165 12.97 -16.07 -15.79
C ASP A 165 12.78 -16.41 -17.27
N ALA A 166 11.68 -17.10 -17.60
CA ALA A 166 11.33 -17.45 -18.97
C ALA A 166 11.10 -16.21 -19.86
N ILE A 167 10.36 -15.21 -19.36
CA ILE A 167 10.15 -13.94 -20.06
C ILE A 167 11.49 -13.26 -20.35
N ILE A 168 12.35 -13.13 -19.33
CA ILE A 168 13.65 -12.45 -19.47
C ILE A 168 14.56 -13.22 -20.43
N ALA A 169 14.59 -14.55 -20.35
CA ALA A 169 15.39 -15.38 -21.25
C ALA A 169 14.97 -15.23 -22.72
N ASP A 170 13.67 -15.23 -22.99
CA ASP A 170 13.14 -15.04 -24.34
C ASP A 170 13.45 -13.63 -24.90
N LEU A 171 13.33 -12.60 -24.07
CA LEU A 171 13.71 -11.23 -24.45
C LEU A 171 15.22 -11.09 -24.71
N GLU A 172 16.06 -11.73 -23.88
CA GLU A 172 17.53 -11.75 -24.07
C GLU A 172 17.91 -12.40 -25.41
N LEU A 173 17.12 -13.38 -25.90
CA LEU A 173 17.36 -14.07 -27.16
C LEU A 173 16.78 -13.34 -28.38
N THR A 174 15.57 -12.82 -28.27
CA THR A 174 14.79 -12.35 -29.43
C THR A 174 14.75 -10.83 -29.56
N GLY A 175 14.93 -10.09 -28.46
CA GLY A 175 14.77 -8.63 -28.42
C GLY A 175 13.35 -8.16 -28.79
N ARG A 176 12.35 -9.04 -28.73
CA ARG A 176 10.99 -8.70 -29.13
C ARG A 176 10.34 -7.67 -28.20
N PRO A 177 9.26 -7.00 -28.64
CA PRO A 177 8.43 -6.20 -27.75
C PRO A 177 7.78 -7.04 -26.63
N LEU A 178 7.66 -6.44 -25.45
CA LEU A 178 7.05 -7.05 -24.27
C LEU A 178 5.52 -7.01 -24.33
N ALA A 179 4.85 -8.15 -24.21
CA ALA A 179 3.39 -8.23 -24.21
C ALA A 179 2.80 -7.64 -22.91
N ALA A 180 1.53 -7.21 -22.93
CA ALA A 180 0.93 -6.48 -21.81
C ALA A 180 0.88 -7.30 -20.50
N ASP A 181 0.62 -8.60 -20.58
CA ASP A 181 0.61 -9.50 -19.43
C ASP A 181 2.01 -9.74 -18.86
N GLU A 182 3.04 -9.76 -19.72
CA GLU A 182 4.44 -9.85 -19.32
C GLU A 182 4.93 -8.56 -18.68
N GLN A 183 4.47 -7.40 -19.17
CA GLN A 183 4.71 -6.10 -18.53
C GLN A 183 4.14 -6.10 -17.11
N ALA A 184 2.92 -6.60 -16.92
CA ALA A 184 2.31 -6.72 -15.60
C ALA A 184 3.13 -7.63 -14.67
N ALA A 185 3.54 -8.81 -15.15
CA ALA A 185 4.38 -9.72 -14.38
C ALA A 185 5.71 -9.06 -13.93
N ILE A 186 6.41 -8.38 -14.84
CA ILE A 186 7.67 -7.70 -14.52
C ILE A 186 7.44 -6.52 -13.56
N ARG A 187 6.34 -5.77 -13.70
CA ARG A 187 6.00 -4.66 -12.79
C ARG A 187 5.88 -5.12 -11.34
N ARG A 188 5.28 -6.29 -11.08
CA ARG A 188 5.15 -6.86 -9.72
C ARG A 188 6.51 -7.05 -9.04
N LEU A 189 7.49 -7.63 -9.74
CA LEU A 189 8.87 -7.75 -9.24
C LEU A 189 9.50 -6.38 -8.97
N LEU A 190 9.34 -5.43 -9.90
CA LEU A 190 9.93 -4.10 -9.78
C LEU A 190 9.33 -3.31 -8.60
N ARG A 191 8.02 -3.42 -8.38
CA ARG A 191 7.26 -2.83 -7.27
C ARG A 191 7.73 -3.41 -5.93
N ALA A 192 7.79 -4.74 -5.81
CA ALA A 192 8.31 -5.42 -4.63
C ALA A 192 9.75 -4.99 -4.28
N ARG A 193 10.63 -4.88 -5.30
CA ARG A 193 11.98 -4.35 -5.11
C ARG A 193 11.98 -2.89 -4.69
N TRP A 194 11.09 -2.07 -5.22
CA TRP A 194 11.03 -0.68 -4.82
C TRP A 194 10.67 -0.54 -3.33
N TYR A 195 9.65 -1.27 -2.86
CA TYR A 195 9.30 -1.32 -1.43
C TYR A 195 10.44 -1.84 -0.55
N ASP A 196 11.15 -2.88 -0.99
CA ASP A 196 12.37 -3.32 -0.31
C ASP A 196 13.35 -2.14 -0.13
N LYS A 197 13.67 -1.40 -1.21
CA LYS A 197 14.57 -0.22 -1.12
C LYS A 197 14.07 0.88 -0.17
N LEU A 198 12.77 0.96 0.09
CA LEU A 198 12.17 1.89 1.06
C LEU A 198 12.31 1.42 2.52
N GLY A 199 12.75 0.19 2.75
CA GLY A 199 12.99 -0.36 4.09
C GLY A 199 12.01 -1.44 4.52
N TYR A 200 11.09 -1.85 3.64
CA TYR A 200 10.13 -2.90 3.94
C TYR A 200 10.78 -4.29 3.94
N ALA A 201 10.27 -5.17 4.80
CA ALA A 201 10.62 -6.58 4.86
C ALA A 201 9.34 -7.42 4.64
N MET A 202 9.49 -8.57 4.00
CA MET A 202 8.41 -9.50 3.70
C MET A 202 8.24 -10.52 4.83
N PHE A 203 7.01 -10.93 5.10
CA PHE A 203 6.75 -12.07 5.96
C PHE A 203 6.99 -13.37 5.19
N CYS A 204 7.92 -14.19 5.66
CA CYS A 204 8.28 -15.46 5.03
C CYS A 204 8.15 -16.62 6.01
N ASN A 205 7.90 -17.81 5.46
CA ASN A 205 8.10 -19.08 6.17
C ASN A 205 9.60 -19.29 6.39
N ALA A 206 10.04 -19.44 7.64
CA ALA A 206 11.45 -19.59 7.99
C ALA A 206 12.12 -20.85 7.42
N LEU A 207 11.34 -21.90 7.14
CA LEU A 207 11.84 -23.17 6.61
C LEU A 207 12.08 -23.08 5.10
N THR A 208 11.11 -22.55 4.36
CA THR A 208 11.15 -22.52 2.89
C THR A 208 11.68 -21.21 2.34
N MET A 209 11.78 -20.17 3.18
CA MET A 209 12.08 -18.79 2.83
C MET A 209 11.11 -18.18 1.80
N GLN A 210 9.96 -18.81 1.60
CA GLN A 210 8.93 -18.32 0.70
C GLN A 210 8.03 -17.31 1.41
N PRO A 211 7.59 -16.25 0.71
CA PRO A 211 6.62 -15.29 1.25
C PRO A 211 5.34 -15.98 1.70
N LEU A 212 4.76 -15.49 2.80
CA LEU A 212 3.44 -15.93 3.24
C LEU A 212 2.37 -15.32 2.35
N LEU A 213 1.45 -16.15 1.92
CA LEU A 213 0.29 -15.75 1.13
C LEU A 213 -0.86 -15.38 2.07
N CYS A 214 -1.57 -14.31 1.74
CA CYS A 214 -2.88 -13.99 2.29
C CYS A 214 -3.84 -13.70 1.14
N ARG A 215 -5.14 -13.89 1.41
CA ARG A 215 -6.19 -13.58 0.44
C ARG A 215 -7.01 -12.38 0.91
N SER A 216 -7.08 -11.37 0.05
CA SER A 216 -8.02 -10.27 0.21
C SER A 216 -9.43 -10.78 -0.10
N PRO A 217 -10.43 -10.44 0.73
CA PRO A 217 -11.83 -10.68 0.38
C PRO A 217 -12.23 -9.82 -0.83
N CYS A 218 -13.31 -10.22 -1.50
CA CYS A 218 -13.93 -9.46 -2.58
C CYS A 218 -14.23 -8.02 -2.14
N LEU A 219 -13.81 -7.02 -2.93
CA LEU A 219 -14.00 -5.60 -2.58
C LEU A 219 -15.42 -5.09 -2.85
N ASP A 220 -16.25 -5.84 -3.56
CA ASP A 220 -17.63 -5.48 -3.87
C ASP A 220 -18.62 -6.37 -3.11
N PRO A 221 -19.12 -5.93 -1.94
CA PRO A 221 -20.12 -6.69 -1.17
C PRO A 221 -21.50 -6.72 -1.86
N CYS A 222 -21.73 -5.88 -2.87
CA CYS A 222 -23.01 -5.83 -3.60
C CYS A 222 -23.15 -6.97 -4.61
N LEU A 223 -22.05 -7.65 -4.96
CA LEU A 223 -22.10 -8.85 -5.79
C LEU A 223 -22.85 -9.98 -5.08
N PRO A 224 -23.51 -10.90 -5.81
CA PRO A 224 -24.06 -12.11 -5.22
C PRO A 224 -23.00 -12.90 -4.45
N SER A 225 -23.38 -13.48 -3.30
CA SER A 225 -22.43 -14.21 -2.44
C SER A 225 -21.72 -15.37 -3.13
N SER A 226 -22.29 -15.91 -4.20
CA SER A 226 -21.67 -16.94 -5.05
C SER A 226 -20.47 -16.44 -5.86
N GLU A 227 -20.36 -15.13 -6.07
CA GLU A 227 -19.33 -14.49 -6.92
C GLU A 227 -18.17 -13.93 -6.10
N TRP A 228 -18.31 -13.76 -4.78
CA TRP A 228 -17.24 -13.19 -3.94
C TRP A 228 -15.93 -13.97 -4.02
N ALA A 229 -15.99 -15.30 -4.12
CA ALA A 229 -14.78 -16.13 -4.24
C ALA A 229 -13.99 -15.85 -5.53
N GLU A 230 -14.65 -15.39 -6.60
CA GLU A 230 -14.00 -15.01 -7.87
C GLU A 230 -13.33 -13.63 -7.78
N GLY A 231 -13.78 -12.78 -6.86
CA GLY A 231 -13.18 -11.49 -6.55
C GLY A 231 -12.10 -11.54 -5.45
N GLU A 232 -11.73 -12.72 -4.96
CA GLU A 232 -10.60 -12.89 -4.03
C GLU A 232 -9.27 -12.66 -4.75
N GLU A 233 -8.37 -11.92 -4.12
CA GLU A 233 -7.05 -11.68 -4.66
C GLU A 233 -5.96 -12.13 -3.70
N ASN A 234 -4.88 -12.67 -4.26
CA ASN A 234 -3.74 -13.13 -3.47
C ASN A 234 -2.71 -12.01 -3.31
N TYR A 235 -2.28 -11.79 -2.07
CA TYR A 235 -1.27 -10.80 -1.73
C TYR A 235 -0.19 -11.40 -0.83
N TRP A 236 1.01 -10.84 -0.95
CA TRP A 236 2.00 -10.86 0.12
C TRP A 236 1.88 -9.58 0.94
N LEU A 237 2.26 -9.64 2.21
CA LEU A 237 2.38 -8.44 3.03
C LEU A 237 3.85 -8.08 3.21
N MET A 238 4.14 -6.80 3.10
CA MET A 238 5.42 -6.25 3.53
C MET A 238 5.24 -5.28 4.69
N TRP A 239 6.19 -5.31 5.61
CA TRP A 239 6.20 -4.57 6.86
C TRP A 239 7.44 -3.70 6.97
N GLN A 240 7.24 -2.45 7.37
CA GLN A 240 8.29 -1.55 7.82
C GLN A 240 8.05 -1.18 9.28
N ALA A 241 8.95 -1.59 10.17
CA ALA A 241 8.86 -1.21 11.59
C ALA A 241 9.09 0.28 11.75
N ARG A 242 8.36 0.91 12.67
CA ARG A 242 8.66 2.28 13.07
C ARG A 242 10.03 2.37 13.73
N THR A 243 10.80 3.41 13.40
CA THR A 243 12.11 3.64 14.00
C THR A 243 11.95 3.94 15.48
N GLY A 244 12.64 3.17 16.34
CA GLY A 244 12.58 3.34 17.80
C GLY A 244 11.35 2.72 18.47
N ALA A 245 10.43 2.09 17.72
CA ALA A 245 9.36 1.32 18.32
C ALA A 245 9.92 0.07 19.03
N PRO A 246 9.34 -0.36 20.17
CA PRO A 246 9.76 -1.58 20.86
C PRO A 246 9.38 -2.83 20.04
N SER A 247 10.19 -3.17 19.04
CA SER A 247 9.98 -4.35 18.18
C SER A 247 10.71 -5.60 18.68
N ALA A 248 11.76 -5.42 19.49
CA ALA A 248 12.66 -6.50 19.92
C ALA A 248 12.01 -7.58 20.79
N GLN A 249 10.81 -7.36 21.33
CA GLN A 249 10.13 -8.30 22.21
C GLN A 249 9.06 -9.15 21.51
N ARG A 250 8.59 -8.76 20.32
CA ARG A 250 7.48 -9.43 19.63
C ARG A 250 7.99 -10.34 18.53
N ARG A 251 7.34 -11.49 18.35
CA ARG A 251 7.66 -12.43 17.28
C ARG A 251 7.08 -11.93 15.94
N ALA A 252 7.76 -12.21 14.84
CA ALA A 252 7.27 -11.88 13.49
C ALA A 252 5.89 -12.51 13.19
N SER A 253 5.57 -13.66 13.80
CA SER A 253 4.25 -14.28 13.72
C SER A 253 3.14 -13.42 14.34
N GLU A 254 3.41 -12.68 15.41
CA GLU A 254 2.44 -11.74 15.99
C GLU A 254 2.23 -10.54 15.07
N PHE A 255 3.30 -10.02 14.47
CA PHE A 255 3.19 -8.92 13.50
C PHE A 255 2.39 -9.36 12.27
N TRP A 256 2.61 -10.59 11.79
CA TRP A 256 1.83 -11.18 10.70
C TRP A 256 0.33 -11.24 11.04
N GLN A 257 -0.01 -11.80 12.20
CA GLN A 257 -1.41 -11.91 12.63
C GLN A 257 -2.08 -10.54 12.79
N ASN A 258 -1.39 -9.57 13.38
CA ASN A 258 -1.95 -8.22 13.50
C ASN A 258 -2.11 -7.55 12.14
N ALA A 259 -1.14 -7.70 11.23
CA ALA A 259 -1.20 -7.08 9.91
C ALA A 259 -2.38 -7.62 9.08
N VAL A 260 -2.53 -8.94 9.01
CA VAL A 260 -3.64 -9.59 8.29
C VAL A 260 -4.99 -9.21 8.90
N ALA A 261 -5.10 -9.20 10.24
CA ALA A 261 -6.35 -8.79 10.91
C ALA A 261 -6.66 -7.29 10.71
N ALA A 262 -5.66 -6.43 10.81
CA ALA A 262 -5.84 -4.99 10.66
C ALA A 262 -6.31 -4.62 9.24
N ILE A 263 -5.64 -5.14 8.21
CA ILE A 263 -5.99 -4.82 6.82
C ILE A 263 -7.36 -5.40 6.47
N TYR A 264 -7.54 -6.70 6.63
CA TYR A 264 -8.70 -7.36 6.04
C TYR A 264 -9.94 -7.31 6.94
N ILE A 265 -9.78 -7.19 8.26
CA ILE A 265 -10.92 -7.07 9.18
C ILE A 265 -11.15 -5.64 9.60
N GLU A 266 -10.18 -5.01 10.26
CA GLU A 266 -10.38 -3.71 10.90
C GLU A 266 -10.58 -2.57 9.89
N ILE A 267 -9.83 -2.59 8.79
CA ILE A 267 -9.95 -1.61 7.71
C ILE A 267 -11.00 -2.07 6.70
N LEU A 268 -10.77 -3.18 6.00
CA LEU A 268 -11.55 -3.53 4.82
C LEU A 268 -12.96 -4.03 5.15
N ALA A 269 -13.09 -5.18 5.83
CA ALA A 269 -14.39 -5.80 6.06
C ALA A 269 -15.33 -4.89 6.87
N LYS A 270 -14.83 -4.20 7.90
CA LYS A 270 -15.68 -3.28 8.66
C LYS A 270 -16.16 -2.09 7.84
N SER A 271 -15.30 -1.50 6.98
CA SER A 271 -15.71 -0.37 6.14
C SER A 271 -16.76 -0.79 5.11
N LEU A 272 -16.55 -1.92 4.42
CA LEU A 272 -17.49 -2.42 3.41
C LEU A 272 -18.84 -2.82 4.01
N VAL A 273 -18.84 -3.47 5.18
CA VAL A 273 -20.07 -3.83 5.90
C VAL A 273 -20.80 -2.59 6.40
N ASP A 274 -20.08 -1.57 6.86
CA ASP A 274 -20.71 -0.34 7.29
C ASP A 274 -21.39 0.38 6.09
N ASP A 275 -20.76 0.35 4.92
CA ASP A 275 -21.27 0.96 3.69
C ASP A 275 -22.47 0.23 3.06
N ASP A 276 -22.60 -1.10 3.20
CA ASP A 276 -23.75 -1.87 2.71
C ASP A 276 -24.62 -2.43 3.87
N PRO A 277 -25.69 -1.72 4.29
CA PRO A 277 -26.58 -2.16 5.36
C PRO A 277 -27.42 -3.40 5.05
N ASN A 278 -27.61 -3.78 3.78
CA ASN A 278 -28.53 -4.85 3.42
C ASN A 278 -27.86 -6.24 3.38
N GLY A 279 -26.56 -6.31 3.06
CA GLY A 279 -25.76 -7.55 3.00
C GLY A 279 -24.83 -7.80 4.19
N ARG A 280 -24.87 -6.96 5.23
CA ARG A 280 -23.87 -6.91 6.33
C ARG A 280 -23.43 -8.24 6.90
N ARG A 281 -24.38 -9.14 7.16
CA ARG A 281 -24.11 -10.36 7.91
C ARG A 281 -23.36 -11.38 7.07
N ASP A 282 -23.83 -11.61 5.85
CA ASP A 282 -23.30 -12.64 4.97
C ASP A 282 -21.88 -12.28 4.54
N TYR A 283 -21.66 -11.02 4.16
CA TYR A 283 -20.32 -10.55 3.78
C TYR A 283 -19.35 -10.57 4.97
N TRP A 284 -19.80 -10.16 6.17
CA TRP A 284 -18.97 -10.23 7.38
C TRP A 284 -18.54 -11.68 7.71
N ASP A 285 -19.48 -12.62 7.67
CA ASP A 285 -19.18 -14.04 7.95
C ASP A 285 -18.23 -14.61 6.87
N TYR A 286 -18.40 -14.24 5.60
CA TYR A 286 -17.49 -14.58 4.51
C TYR A 286 -16.06 -14.04 4.74
N ALA A 287 -15.91 -12.73 4.91
CA ALA A 287 -14.60 -12.09 5.03
C ALA A 287 -13.85 -12.57 6.29
N THR A 288 -14.55 -12.73 7.42
CA THR A 288 -13.94 -13.26 8.65
C THR A 288 -13.54 -14.73 8.53
N ALA A 289 -14.30 -15.56 7.79
CA ALA A 289 -13.91 -16.94 7.52
C ALA A 289 -12.65 -17.03 6.64
N LEU A 290 -12.54 -16.17 5.61
CA LEU A 290 -11.36 -16.11 4.75
C LEU A 290 -10.09 -15.72 5.52
N VAL A 291 -10.20 -14.71 6.38
CA VAL A 291 -9.09 -14.31 7.25
C VAL A 291 -8.75 -15.42 8.25
N ALA A 292 -9.75 -16.05 8.87
CA ALA A 292 -9.51 -17.18 9.77
C ALA A 292 -8.80 -18.34 9.07
N GLN A 293 -9.12 -18.63 7.80
CA GLN A 293 -8.42 -19.63 7.00
C GLN A 293 -6.94 -19.26 6.81
N THR A 294 -6.65 -18.00 6.47
CA THR A 294 -5.26 -17.49 6.35
C THR A 294 -4.49 -17.66 7.67
N MET A 295 -5.12 -17.35 8.81
CA MET A 295 -4.51 -17.52 10.12
C MET A 295 -4.25 -18.99 10.46
N GLN A 296 -5.20 -19.88 10.16
CA GLN A 296 -5.06 -21.32 10.40
C GLN A 296 -3.91 -21.92 9.58
N GLN A 297 -3.79 -21.55 8.31
CA GLN A 297 -2.72 -22.02 7.42
C GLN A 297 -1.32 -21.60 7.92
N THR A 298 -1.23 -20.46 8.60
CA THR A 298 0.03 -19.89 9.08
C THR A 298 0.31 -20.16 10.56
N MET A 299 -0.64 -20.76 11.29
CA MET A 299 -0.57 -20.95 12.76
C MET A 299 0.68 -21.70 13.24
N MET A 300 1.08 -22.76 12.53
CA MET A 300 2.25 -23.59 12.89
C MET A 300 3.52 -23.20 12.13
N THR A 301 3.46 -22.15 11.31
CA THR A 301 4.59 -21.70 10.51
C THR A 301 5.50 -20.81 11.36
N ASP A 302 6.80 -21.11 11.42
CA ASP A 302 7.78 -20.17 11.96
C ASP A 302 7.92 -19.00 10.98
N VAL A 303 7.49 -17.81 11.39
CA VAL A 303 7.45 -16.62 10.54
C VAL A 303 8.69 -15.78 10.76
N ARG A 304 9.29 -15.27 9.68
CA ARG A 304 10.40 -14.33 9.72
C ARG A 304 10.13 -13.13 8.83
N LEU A 305 10.67 -11.97 9.24
CA LEU A 305 10.75 -10.79 8.39
C LEU A 305 12.07 -10.82 7.62
N VAL A 306 11.98 -10.84 6.28
CA VAL A 306 13.13 -11.00 5.39
C VAL A 306 13.14 -9.89 4.36
N ARG A 307 14.33 -9.43 3.96
CA ARG A 307 14.48 -8.48 2.86
C ARG A 307 14.08 -9.17 1.55
N CYS A 308 13.28 -8.48 0.73
CA CYS A 308 12.49 -9.06 -0.37
C CYS A 308 13.32 -9.72 -1.49
N LEU A 309 14.64 -9.59 -1.49
CA LEU A 309 15.50 -10.21 -2.49
C LEU A 309 16.49 -11.18 -1.86
N GLY A 310 16.33 -12.45 -2.21
CA GLY A 310 17.44 -13.38 -2.18
C GLY A 310 18.44 -13.12 -3.32
N ASP A 311 19.45 -13.96 -3.41
CA ASP A 311 20.45 -13.90 -4.49
C ASP A 311 19.82 -14.11 -5.87
N GLU A 312 18.81 -14.96 -5.97
CA GLU A 312 18.09 -15.29 -7.21
C GLU A 312 17.30 -14.10 -7.77
N ASP A 313 16.49 -13.43 -6.95
CA ASP A 313 15.75 -12.24 -7.41
C ASP A 313 16.72 -11.11 -7.81
N SER A 314 17.87 -11.02 -7.13
CA SER A 314 18.92 -10.07 -7.48
C SER A 314 19.56 -10.38 -8.84
N ALA A 315 19.72 -11.66 -9.18
CA ALA A 315 20.19 -12.10 -10.49
C ALA A 315 19.16 -11.79 -11.60
N LEU A 316 17.88 -12.10 -11.37
CA LEU A 316 16.78 -11.76 -12.29
C LEU A 316 16.71 -10.26 -12.58
N LEU A 317 16.75 -9.43 -11.53
CA LEU A 317 16.74 -7.97 -11.66
C LEU A 317 17.97 -7.44 -12.43
N SER A 318 19.12 -8.07 -12.23
CA SER A 318 20.35 -7.70 -12.94
C SER A 318 20.22 -8.01 -14.43
N ARG A 319 19.66 -9.17 -14.79
CA ARG A 319 19.35 -9.54 -16.18
C ARG A 319 18.36 -8.59 -16.81
N TRP A 320 17.23 -8.33 -16.14
CA TRP A 320 16.23 -7.36 -16.59
C TRP A 320 16.84 -5.99 -16.90
N ARG A 321 17.68 -5.45 -16.00
CA ARG A 321 18.32 -4.14 -16.21
C ARG A 321 19.21 -4.09 -17.45
N ARG A 322 19.83 -5.20 -17.84
CA ARG A 322 20.68 -5.26 -19.05
C ARG A 322 19.87 -5.18 -20.34
N LEU A 323 18.58 -5.55 -20.31
CA LEU A 323 17.68 -5.39 -21.46
C LEU A 323 17.39 -3.92 -21.77
N ALA A 324 17.63 -3.00 -20.81
CA ALA A 324 17.39 -1.56 -20.97
C ALA A 324 15.95 -1.21 -21.43
N ILE A 325 14.98 -2.06 -21.10
CA ILE A 325 13.56 -1.83 -21.36
C ILE A 325 13.00 -0.93 -20.25
N ASP A 326 12.41 0.20 -20.64
CA ASP A 326 11.74 1.10 -19.72
C ASP A 326 10.29 0.65 -19.49
N LEU A 327 9.94 0.38 -18.23
CA LEU A 327 8.58 0.06 -17.81
C LEU A 327 8.07 1.14 -16.84
N PRO A 328 6.86 1.67 -17.04
CA PRO A 328 6.21 2.46 -16.00
C PRO A 328 5.94 1.53 -14.80
N ILE A 329 6.59 1.81 -13.68
CA ILE A 329 6.37 1.20 -12.35
C ILE A 329 5.43 2.06 -11.53
#